data_AF-A0A7R8ZVP0-F1
#
_entry.id   AF-A0A7R8ZVP0-F1
#
_cell.length_a   1.000
_cell.length_b   1.000
_cell.length_c   1.000
_cell.angle_alpha   90.00
_cell.angle_beta   90.00
_cell.angle_gamma   90.00
#
_symmetry.space_group_name_H-M   'P 1'
#
loop_
_entity.id
_entity.type
_entity.pdbx_description
1 polymer ?
#
loop_
_entity_poly.entity_id
_entity_poly.type
_entity_poly.pdbx_seq_one_letter_code
_entity_poly.pdbx_strand_id
1 'polypeptide(L)'
;QRQVQGCPFILTLIGSSCRSLGGVRDEFYVLTELCSGGLIDVLQARTDPLPLPLTTKVFYQACKAVQALHSLSPPLIHRDLKIDNFLISLDGSLLKLCDFGSATRESHCPDSSWSAHQRALLEDEVRR
;
A
#
# COMPACT_ATOMS: atom_id res chain seq x y z
N GLN A 1 -8.82 -2.02 -0.50
CA GLN A 1 -8.64 -2.94 0.64
C GLN A 1 -9.69 -4.07 0.73
N ARG A 2 -11.01 -3.83 0.62
CA ARG A 2 -12.02 -4.91 0.80
C ARG A 2 -11.85 -6.13 -0.13
N GLN A 3 -11.31 -5.95 -1.33
CA GLN A 3 -11.15 -7.02 -2.32
C GLN A 3 -9.93 -7.92 -2.08
N VAL A 4 -9.07 -7.56 -1.12
CA VAL A 4 -7.94 -8.38 -0.66
C VAL A 4 -8.15 -8.83 0.78
N GLN A 5 -9.40 -8.79 1.26
CA GLN A 5 -9.77 -9.37 2.55
C GLN A 5 -9.39 -10.85 2.57
N GLY A 6 -8.65 -11.24 3.60
CA GLY A 6 -8.12 -12.60 3.78
C GLY A 6 -6.65 -12.77 3.36
N CYS A 7 -6.02 -11.82 2.68
CA CYS A 7 -4.57 -11.86 2.49
C CYS A 7 -3.87 -11.46 3.81
N PRO A 8 -3.06 -12.34 4.44
CA PRO A 8 -2.43 -12.05 5.72
C PRO A 8 -1.37 -10.93 5.65
N PHE A 9 -0.85 -10.66 4.44
CA PHE A 9 0.21 -9.67 4.18
C PHE A 9 -0.32 -8.28 3.82
N ILE A 10 -1.63 -8.07 3.86
CA ILE A 10 -2.26 -6.77 3.68
C ILE A 10 -2.87 -6.34 5.02
N LEU A 11 -2.74 -5.06 5.37
CA LEU A 11 -3.40 -4.53 6.55
C LEU A 11 -4.93 -4.69 6.42
N THR A 12 -5.55 -5.27 7.44
CA THR A 12 -6.99 -5.55 7.43
C THR A 12 -7.78 -4.28 7.73
N LEU A 13 -8.68 -3.92 6.81
CA LEU A 13 -9.69 -2.89 7.04
C LEU A 13 -10.84 -3.48 7.87
N ILE A 14 -11.06 -2.93 9.06
CA ILE A 14 -12.17 -3.31 9.95
C ILE A 14 -13.42 -2.50 9.59
N GLY A 15 -13.27 -1.20 9.34
CA GLY A 15 -14.40 -0.32 9.06
C GLY A 15 -14.00 1.06 8.59
N SER A 16 -14.99 1.83 8.14
CA SER A 16 -14.81 3.23 7.76
C SER A 16 -16.07 4.02 8.12
N SER A 17 -15.91 5.28 8.52
CA SER A 17 -17.02 6.19 8.80
C SER A 17 -16.73 7.57 8.23
N CYS A 18 -17.78 8.34 7.96
CA CYS A 18 -17.68 9.73 7.52
C CYS A 18 -18.58 10.59 8.41
N ARG A 19 -18.06 11.73 8.84
CA ARG A 19 -18.81 12.75 9.58
C ARG A 19 -18.75 14.06 8.82
N SER A 20 -19.91 14.55 8.38
CA SER A 20 -20.01 15.86 7.75
C SER A 20 -20.21 16.96 8.80
N LEU A 21 -19.37 17.99 8.78
CA LEU A 21 -19.41 19.13 9.70
C LEU A 21 -20.12 20.32 9.05
N GLY A 22 -21.40 20.12 8.69
CA GLY A 22 -22.29 21.20 8.24
C GLY A 22 -21.83 21.92 6.98
N GLY A 23 -21.19 21.22 6.04
CA GLY A 23 -20.77 21.76 4.73
C GLY A 23 -19.44 22.53 4.72
N VAL A 24 -18.74 22.64 5.85
CA VAL A 24 -17.42 23.29 5.92
C VAL A 24 -16.29 22.29 5.68
N ARG A 25 -16.44 21.06 6.18
CA ARG A 25 -15.46 19.98 6.05
C ARG A 25 -16.11 18.63 6.30
N ASP A 26 -15.57 17.60 5.66
CA ASP A 26 -15.90 16.20 5.95
C ASP A 26 -14.71 15.53 6.62
N GLU A 27 -14.97 14.74 7.66
CA GLU A 27 -13.98 13.93 8.37
C GLU A 27 -14.18 12.45 8.00
N PHE A 28 -13.11 11.82 7.50
CA PHE A 28 -13.11 10.41 7.15
C PHE A 28 -12.29 9.62 8.17
N TYR A 29 -12.89 8.56 8.70
CA TYR A 29 -12.24 7.65 9.65
C TYR A 29 -12.06 6.29 8.99
N VAL A 30 -10.86 5.74 9.11
CA VAL A 30 -10.51 4.40 8.63
C VAL A 30 -10.00 3.61 9.82
N LEU A 31 -10.70 2.52 10.15
CA LEU A 31 -10.36 1.62 11.24
C LEU A 31 -9.72 0.35 10.68
N THR A 32 -8.54 0.01 11.17
CA THR A 32 -7.75 -1.15 10.72
C THR A 32 -7.33 -2.01 11.91
N GLU A 33 -6.80 -3.21 11.64
CA GLU A 33 -6.13 -4.00 12.67
C GLU A 33 -4.92 -3.23 13.25
N LEU A 34 -4.67 -3.43 14.55
CA LEU A 34 -3.50 -2.85 15.20
C LEU A 34 -2.26 -3.69 14.89
N CYS A 35 -1.16 -3.03 14.55
CA CYS A 35 0.16 -3.60 14.35
C CYS A 35 1.11 -3.16 15.48
N SER A 36 2.23 -3.87 15.68
CA SER A 36 3.20 -3.54 16.72
C SER A 36 4.07 -2.32 16.38
N GLY A 37 4.20 -1.98 15.10
CA GLY A 37 4.97 -0.84 14.62
C GLY A 37 5.30 -0.95 13.13
N GLY A 38 6.06 0.01 12.61
CA GLY A 38 6.59 0.00 11.25
C GLY A 38 7.87 -0.83 11.13
N LEU A 39 8.10 -1.39 9.95
CA LEU A 39 9.39 -2.00 9.62
C LEU A 39 10.54 -0.97 9.68
N ILE A 40 10.25 0.28 9.31
CA ILE A 40 11.21 1.38 9.38
C ILE A 40 11.74 1.61 10.81
N ASP A 41 10.88 1.52 11.82
CA ASP A 41 11.25 1.74 13.22
C ASP A 41 12.27 0.69 13.67
N VAL A 42 12.04 -0.58 13.29
CA VAL A 42 12.96 -1.69 13.59
C VAL A 42 14.31 -1.49 12.90
N LEU A 43 14.32 -0.98 11.67
CA LEU A 43 15.55 -0.76 10.93
C LEU A 43 16.35 0.43 11.46
N GLN A 44 15.68 1.51 11.85
CA GLN A 44 16.31 2.68 12.43
C GLN A 44 16.87 2.41 13.82
N ALA A 45 16.25 1.51 14.59
CA ALA A 45 16.73 1.11 15.91
C ALA A 45 17.99 0.21 15.86
N ARG A 46 18.39 -0.26 14.68
CA ARG A 46 19.53 -1.17 14.51
C ARG A 46 20.77 -0.42 14.05
N THR A 47 21.91 -0.81 14.60
CA THR A 47 23.24 -0.38 14.14
C THR A 47 23.77 -1.29 13.03
N ASP A 48 23.42 -2.57 13.05
CA ASP A 48 23.87 -3.56 12.08
C ASP A 48 22.79 -3.85 11.02
N PRO A 49 23.20 -4.17 9.77
CA PRO A 49 22.29 -4.64 8.74
C PRO A 49 21.40 -5.79 9.21
N LEU A 50 20.24 -5.94 8.57
CA LEU A 50 19.42 -7.13 8.79
C LEU A 50 20.18 -8.38 8.34
N PRO A 51 20.20 -9.44 9.17
CA PRO A 51 20.74 -10.73 8.74
C PRO A 51 20.01 -11.22 7.49
N LEU A 52 20.75 -11.79 6.54
CA LEU A 52 20.21 -12.28 5.26
C LEU A 52 18.93 -13.13 5.40
N PRO A 53 18.81 -14.06 6.38
CA PRO A 53 17.57 -14.82 6.57
C PRO A 53 16.36 -13.94 6.86
N LEU A 54 16.54 -12.90 7.68
CA LEU A 54 15.46 -11.97 8.04
C LEU A 54 15.12 -11.05 6.87
N THR A 55 16.13 -10.53 6.17
CA THR A 55 15.94 -9.76 4.93
C THR A 55 15.13 -10.55 3.90
N THR A 56 15.48 -11.82 3.70
CA THR A 56 14.79 -12.72 2.77
C THR A 56 13.35 -12.95 3.20
N LYS A 57 13.09 -13.17 4.50
CA LYS A 57 11.74 -13.33 5.06
C LYS A 57 10.89 -12.08 4.83
N VAL A 58 11.42 -10.90 5.15
CA VAL A 58 10.73 -9.62 4.97
C VAL A 58 10.42 -9.38 3.49
N PHE A 59 11.41 -9.55 2.61
CA PHE A 59 11.24 -9.34 1.17
C PHE A 59 10.23 -10.33 0.57
N TYR A 60 10.28 -11.60 0.98
CA TYR A 60 9.29 -12.60 0.55
C TYR A 60 7.86 -12.18 0.91
N GLN A 61 7.62 -11.73 2.15
CA GLN A 61 6.29 -11.31 2.58
C GLN A 61 5.83 -10.03 1.87
N ALA A 62 6.74 -9.08 1.62
CA ALA A 62 6.45 -7.91 0.80
C ALA A 62 6.02 -8.31 -0.63
N CYS A 63 6.74 -9.25 -1.27
CA CYS A 63 6.35 -9.78 -2.58
C CYS A 63 5.00 -10.51 -2.54
N LYS A 64 4.68 -11.24 -1.46
CA LYS A 64 3.37 -11.88 -1.30
C LYS A 64 2.23 -10.87 -1.18
N ALA A 65 2.45 -9.74 -0.51
CA ALA A 65 1.51 -8.62 -0.48
C ALA A 65 1.26 -8.07 -1.88
N VAL A 66 2.34 -7.74 -2.63
CA VAL A 66 2.26 -7.22 -3.99
C VAL A 66 1.60 -8.22 -4.94
N GLN A 67 1.94 -9.50 -4.85
CA GLN A 67 1.30 -10.58 -5.62
C GLN A 67 -0.22 -10.59 -5.40
N ALA A 68 -0.67 -10.46 -4.15
CA ALA A 68 -2.10 -10.45 -3.85
C ALA A 68 -2.84 -9.29 -4.53
N LEU A 69 -2.21 -8.10 -4.61
CA LEU A 69 -2.78 -6.95 -5.31
C LEU A 69 -2.82 -7.15 -6.82
N HIS A 70 -1.72 -7.66 -7.39
CA HIS A 70 -1.57 -7.84 -8.84
C HIS A 70 -2.39 -9.03 -9.39
N SER A 71 -2.79 -9.96 -8.53
CA SER A 71 -3.63 -11.12 -8.92
C SER A 71 -5.11 -10.76 -9.03
N LEU A 72 -5.52 -9.55 -8.64
CA LEU A 72 -6.90 -9.09 -8.84
C LEU A 72 -7.21 -8.88 -10.32
N SER A 73 -8.50 -8.89 -10.67
CA SER A 73 -8.97 -8.55 -12.02
C SER A 73 -10.00 -7.42 -11.93
N PRO A 74 -9.67 -6.18 -12.38
CA PRO A 74 -8.35 -5.76 -12.86
C PRO A 74 -7.31 -5.65 -11.71
N PRO A 75 -6.00 -5.77 -12.02
CA PRO A 75 -4.92 -5.64 -11.04
C PRO A 75 -5.00 -4.32 -10.28
N LEU A 76 -4.64 -4.33 -9.00
CA LEU A 76 -4.46 -3.12 -8.21
C LEU A 76 -2.97 -2.80 -8.09
N ILE A 77 -2.56 -1.64 -8.58
CA ILE A 77 -1.17 -1.14 -8.56
C ILE A 77 -1.04 -0.21 -7.35
N HIS A 78 -0.10 -0.50 -6.43
CA HIS A 78 0.06 0.28 -5.20
C HIS A 78 0.63 1.70 -5.42
N ARG A 79 1.58 1.83 -6.37
CA ARG A 79 2.36 3.03 -6.72
C ARG A 79 3.27 3.64 -5.64
N ASP A 80 3.02 3.41 -4.36
CA ASP A 80 3.88 3.90 -3.27
C ASP A 80 4.51 2.76 -2.45
N LEU A 81 5.32 1.90 -3.08
CA LEU A 81 6.01 0.82 -2.37
C LEU A 81 7.33 1.34 -1.77
N LYS A 82 7.33 1.50 -0.45
CA LYS A 82 8.47 1.92 0.35
C LYS A 82 8.42 1.26 1.72
N ILE A 83 9.52 1.32 2.46
CA ILE A 83 9.66 0.63 3.74
C ILE A 83 8.72 1.16 4.83
N ASP A 84 8.39 2.46 4.75
CA ASP A 84 7.44 3.16 5.60
C ASP A 84 6.02 2.57 5.52
N ASN A 85 5.67 1.99 4.37
CA ASN A 85 4.34 1.42 4.12
C ASN A 85 4.23 -0.05 4.51
N PHE A 86 5.20 -0.58 5.26
CA PHE A 86 5.15 -1.93 5.81
C PHE A 86 5.12 -1.92 7.33
N LEU A 87 4.08 -2.54 7.88
CA LEU A 87 3.86 -2.71 9.31
C LEU A 87 4.18 -4.15 9.74
N ILE A 88 4.45 -4.34 11.04
CA ILE A 88 4.70 -5.64 11.64
C ILE A 88 3.48 -6.02 12.50
N SER A 89 2.97 -7.23 12.34
CA SER A 89 1.84 -7.73 13.16
C SER A 89 2.17 -7.72 14.66
N LEU A 90 1.13 -7.76 15.50
CA LEU A 90 1.31 -7.71 16.97
C LEU A 90 2.19 -8.84 17.51
N ASP A 91 2.11 -10.03 16.91
CA ASP A 91 2.92 -11.19 17.25
C ASP A 91 4.32 -11.20 16.60
N GLY A 92 4.66 -10.18 15.80
CA GLY A 92 5.94 -10.06 15.11
C GLY A 92 6.14 -11.02 13.93
N SER A 93 5.12 -11.81 13.57
CA SER A 93 5.30 -12.92 12.63
C SER A 93 5.12 -12.52 11.15
N LEU A 94 4.31 -11.49 10.89
CA LEU A 94 3.87 -11.06 9.57
C LEU A 94 4.18 -9.59 9.29
N LEU A 95 4.58 -9.33 8.06
CA LEU A 95 4.70 -8.03 7.44
C LEU A 95 3.38 -7.72 6.72
N LYS A 96 2.85 -6.51 6.93
CA LYS A 96 1.57 -6.06 6.40
C LYS A 96 1.75 -4.76 5.62
N LEU A 97 1.45 -4.81 4.33
CA LEU A 97 1.43 -3.62 3.48
C LEU A 97 0.24 -2.73 3.87
N CYS A 98 0.49 -1.44 4.06
CA CYS A 98 -0.49 -0.41 4.35
C CYS A 98 -0.40 0.73 3.31
N ASP A 99 -1.22 1.76 3.52
CA ASP A 99 -1.32 2.98 2.69
C ASP A 99 -1.67 2.77 1.21
N PHE A 100 -2.96 2.59 0.96
CA PHE A 100 -3.52 2.47 -0.39
C PHE A 100 -3.92 3.82 -1.00
N GLY A 101 -3.47 4.95 -0.44
CA GLY A 101 -3.88 6.29 -0.88
C GLY A 101 -3.54 6.60 -2.34
N SER A 102 -2.42 6.06 -2.82
CA SER A 102 -1.95 6.23 -4.20
C SER A 102 -2.34 5.08 -5.14
N ALA A 103 -3.03 4.06 -4.65
CA ALA A 103 -3.29 2.85 -5.43
C ALA A 103 -4.29 3.09 -6.57
N THR A 104 -4.04 2.47 -7.73
CA THR A 104 -4.90 2.59 -8.93
C THR A 104 -5.11 1.25 -9.62
N ARG A 105 -6.17 1.16 -10.42
CA ARG A 105 -6.43 0.04 -11.35
C ARG A 105 -6.21 0.42 -12.80
N GLU A 106 -5.98 1.70 -13.03
CA GLU A 106 -5.80 2.24 -14.36
C GLU A 106 -4.42 1.82 -14.87
N SER A 107 -4.43 1.33 -16.10
CA SER A 107 -3.25 0.96 -16.87
C SER A 107 -3.29 1.83 -18.11
N HIS A 108 -2.22 2.59 -18.32
CA HIS A 108 -2.06 3.40 -19.52
C HIS A 108 -1.04 2.72 -20.43
N CYS A 109 -1.44 2.48 -21.67
CA CYS A 109 -0.57 2.02 -22.76
C CYS A 109 -0.57 3.09 -23.86
N PRO A 110 0.23 4.16 -23.72
CA PRO A 110 0.32 5.19 -24.74
C PRO A 110 0.78 4.58 -26.06
N ASP A 111 0.07 4.91 -27.13
CA ASP A 111 0.42 4.52 -28.49
C ASP A 111 0.52 5.75 -29.41
N SER A 112 0.72 5.51 -30.71
CA SER A 112 0.83 6.58 -31.71
C SER A 112 -0.45 7.41 -31.89
N SER A 113 -1.61 6.94 -31.41
CA SER A 113 -2.88 7.66 -31.50
C SER A 113 -3.08 8.69 -30.38
N TRP A 114 -2.26 8.66 -29.33
CA TRP A 114 -2.36 9.59 -28.21
C TRP A 114 -1.96 11.02 -28.62
N SER A 115 -2.85 11.97 -28.35
CA SER A 115 -2.58 13.39 -28.49
C SER A 115 -1.54 13.88 -27.48
N ALA A 116 -0.89 15.01 -27.79
CA ALA A 116 0.02 15.67 -26.85
C ALA A 116 -0.65 15.99 -25.50
N HIS A 117 -1.94 16.35 -25.52
CA HIS A 117 -2.70 16.63 -24.30
C HIS A 117 -2.90 15.39 -23.42
N GLN A 118 -3.23 14.24 -24.00
CA GLN A 118 -3.37 12.98 -23.25
C GLN A 118 -2.04 12.55 -22.61
N ARG A 119 -0.91 12.79 -23.30
CA ARG A 119 0.42 12.52 -22.74
C ARG A 119 0.73 13.45 -21.56
N ALA A 120 0.41 14.74 -21.67
CA ALA A 120 0.60 15.70 -20.59
C ALA A 120 -0.24 15.36 -19.34
N LEU A 121 -1.50 14.96 -19.51
CA LEU A 121 -2.35 14.53 -18.39
C LEU A 121 -1.78 13.29 -17.68
N LEU A 122 -1.28 12.32 -18.43
CA LEU A 122 -0.64 11.14 -17.86
C LEU A 122 0.66 11.52 -17.12
N GLU A 123 1.47 12.43 -17.68
CA GLU A 123 2.68 12.92 -17.00
C GLU A 123 2.35 13.58 -15.66
N ASP A 124 1.30 14.38 -15.60
CA ASP A 124 0.82 15.00 -14.35
C ASP A 124 0.31 13.95 -13.36
N GLU A 125 -0.39 12.91 -13.83
CA GLU A 125 -0.87 11.83 -12.98
C GLU A 125 0.27 10.96 -12.43
N VAL A 126 1.30 10.68 -13.23
CA VAL A 126 2.47 9.91 -12.83
C VAL A 126 3.33 10.65 -11.80
N ARG A 127 3.28 11.98 -11.79
CA ARG A 127 4.00 12.83 -10.83
C ARG A 127 3.30 13.00 -9.47
N ARG A 128 2.03 12.61 -9.35
CA ARG A 128 1.27 12.64 -8.09
C ARG A 128 1.62 11.45 -7.22
#